data_AF-A0A2N3E957-F1
#
_entry.id   AF-A0A2N3E957-F1
#
_cell.length_a   1.000
_cell.length_b   1.000
_cell.length_c   1.000
_cell.angle_alpha   90.00
_cell.angle_beta   90.00
_cell.angle_gamma   90.00
#
_symmetry.space_group_name_H-M   'P 1'
#
loop_
_entity.id
_entity.type
_entity.pdbx_description
1 polymer ?
#
loop_
_entity_poly.entity_id
_entity_poly.type
_entity_poly.pdbx_seq_one_letter_code
_entity_poly.pdbx_strand_id
1 'polypeptide(L)' 'GGRANRHMPERDEAAPSFHEIEHKARKAADTEIDANSRARSAKLRAAERTAAPALPLDTAALGLRAVPALDRLSPAGGAA' A
#
# COMPACT_ATOMS: atom_id res chain seq x y z
N GLY A 1 -1.65 -8.81 -8.04
CA GLY A 1 -0.27 -8.66 -8.56
C GLY A 1 -0.26 -8.88 -10.07
N GLY A 2 0.87 -8.67 -10.77
CA GLY A 2 0.96 -8.99 -12.21
C GLY A 2 1.31 -10.47 -12.41
N ARG A 3 0.53 -11.20 -13.24
CA ARG A 3 0.86 -12.59 -13.61
C ARG A 3 2.17 -12.62 -14.40
N ALA A 4 3.20 -13.25 -13.83
CA ALA A 4 4.50 -13.44 -14.50
C ALA A 4 4.41 -14.34 -15.75
N ASN A 5 3.39 -15.20 -15.83
CA ASN A 5 3.12 -16.07 -16.98
C ASN A 5 1.61 -16.03 -17.31
N ARG A 6 1.27 -15.78 -18.58
CA ARG A 6 -0.12 -15.74 -19.08
C ARG A 6 -0.82 -17.11 -19.09
N HIS A 7 -0.07 -18.21 -19.07
CA HIS A 7 -0.59 -19.58 -19.09
C HIS A 7 -0.57 -20.26 -17.72
N MET A 8 -0.16 -19.57 -16.65
CA MET A 8 -0.24 -20.15 -15.32
C MET A 8 -1.70 -20.26 -14.86
N PRO A 9 -2.05 -21.29 -14.09
CA PRO A 9 -3.39 -21.47 -13.53
C PRO A 9 -3.77 -20.34 -12.58
N GLU A 10 -5.08 -20.17 -12.37
CA GLU A 10 -5.60 -19.20 -11.42
C GLU A 10 -5.04 -19.46 -10.01
N ARG A 11 -4.74 -18.41 -9.26
CA ARG A 11 -4.23 -18.51 -7.88
C ARG A 11 -5.19 -17.72 -7.01
N ASP A 12 -5.53 -18.28 -5.85
CA ASP A 12 -6.23 -17.53 -4.82
C ASP A 12 -5.33 -16.41 -4.33
N GLU A 13 -5.64 -15.17 -4.73
CA GLU A 13 -4.98 -13.97 -4.23
C GLU A 13 -5.73 -13.45 -3.00
N ALA A 14 -4.97 -12.97 -2.01
CA ALA A 14 -5.58 -12.27 -0.87
C ALA A 14 -6.35 -11.05 -1.37
N ALA A 15 -7.48 -10.74 -0.71
CA ALA A 15 -8.26 -9.56 -1.03
C ALA A 15 -7.38 -8.29 -0.95
N PRO A 16 -7.43 -7.38 -1.93
CA PRO A 16 -6.65 -6.15 -1.90
C PRO A 16 -6.98 -5.29 -0.69
N SER A 17 -5.96 -4.77 -0.02
CA SER A 17 -6.12 -3.86 1.12
C SER A 17 -6.52 -2.44 0.71
N PHE A 18 -6.39 -2.08 -0.56
CA PHE A 18 -6.74 -0.76 -1.07
C PHE A 18 -7.45 -0.82 -2.43
N HIS A 19 -8.38 0.11 -2.65
CA HIS A 19 -8.94 0.44 -3.96
C HIS A 19 -8.24 1.69 -4.52
N GLU A 20 -7.66 1.60 -5.71
CA GLU A 20 -7.02 2.75 -6.36
C GLU A 20 -8.05 3.83 -6.67
N ILE A 21 -7.79 5.08 -6.25
CA ILE A 21 -8.64 6.22 -6.63
C ILE A 21 -8.40 6.57 -8.10
N GLU A 22 -7.16 6.44 -8.56
CA GLU A 22 -6.81 6.61 -9.97
C GLU A 22 -5.65 5.71 -10.35
N HIS A 23 -5.76 5.08 -11.51
CA HIS A 23 -4.77 4.10 -11.97
C HIS A 23 -3.43 4.73 -12.36
N LYS A 24 -3.44 5.97 -12.86
CA LYS A 24 -2.23 6.74 -13.19
C LYS A 24 -2.02 7.83 -12.17
N ALA A 25 -0.76 8.20 -11.96
CA ALA A 25 -0.45 9.32 -11.10
C ALA A 25 -0.98 10.63 -11.70
N ARG A 26 -1.61 11.47 -10.87
CA ARG A 26 -1.95 12.85 -11.25
C ARG A 26 -0.70 13.71 -11.29
N LYS A 27 -0.63 14.55 -12.31
CA LYS A 27 0.42 15.57 -12.48
C LYS A 27 -0.13 16.93 -12.04
N ALA A 28 0.77 17.84 -11.69
CA ALA A 28 0.43 19.25 -11.51
C ALA A 28 -0.12 19.85 -12.81
N ALA A 29 -1.04 20.82 -12.69
CA ALA A 29 -1.52 21.61 -13.82
C ALA A 29 -0.47 22.64 -14.25
N ASP A 30 -0.56 23.15 -15.47
CA ASP A 30 0.41 24.12 -16.00
C ASP A 30 0.48 25.39 -15.13
N THR A 31 -0.66 25.89 -14.66
CA THR A 31 -0.73 27.05 -13.76
C THR A 31 -0.02 26.82 -12.42
N GLU A 32 -0.05 25.59 -11.91
CA GLU A 32 0.65 25.22 -10.68
C GLU A 32 2.16 25.12 -10.91
N ILE A 33 2.58 24.62 -12.08
CA ILE A 33 3.98 24.54 -12.48
C ILE A 33 4.59 25.95 -12.64
N ASP A 34 3.82 26.88 -13.22
CA ASP A 34 4.24 28.27 -13.40
C ASP A 34 4.41 28.99 -12.06
N ALA A 35 3.49 28.77 -11.12
CA ALA A 35 3.59 29.32 -9.77
C ALA A 35 4.65 28.61 -8.90
N ASN A 36 4.96 27.35 -9.20
CA ASN A 36 5.87 26.53 -8.41
C ASN A 36 6.63 25.53 -9.30
N SER A 37 7.83 25.91 -9.73
CA SER A 37 8.66 25.10 -10.63
C SER A 37 9.00 23.71 -10.08
N ARG A 38 9.01 23.51 -8.75
CA ARG A 38 9.25 22.20 -8.11
C ARG A 38 8.10 21.21 -8.36
N ALA A 39 6.92 21.68 -8.76
CA ALA A 39 5.74 20.84 -9.02
C ALA A 39 5.85 20.06 -10.35
N ARG A 40 6.72 20.47 -11.28
CA ARG A 40 6.84 19.87 -12.63
C ARG A 40 7.05 18.35 -12.61
N SER A 41 7.73 17.83 -11.61
CA SER A 41 8.02 16.39 -11.46
C SER A 41 7.12 15.68 -10.44
N ALA A 42 6.19 16.39 -9.79
CA ALA A 42 5.31 15.82 -8.79
C ALA A 42 4.36 14.79 -9.42
N LYS A 43 4.18 13.66 -8.72
CA LYS A 43 3.30 12.56 -9.12
C LYS A 43 2.47 12.14 -7.92
N LEU A 44 1.21 12.57 -7.87
CA LEU A 44 0.28 12.20 -6.80
C LEU A 44 -0.33 10.82 -7.10
N ARG A 45 -0.30 9.93 -6.12
CA ARG A 45 -1.01 8.64 -6.14
C ARG A 45 -1.79 8.50 -4.84
N ALA A 46 -3.01 7.99 -4.93
CA ALA A 46 -3.89 7.81 -3.78
C ALA A 46 -4.73 6.55 -3.95
N ALA A 47 -5.09 5.95 -2.82
CA ALA A 47 -5.94 4.78 -2.75
C ALA A 47 -6.74 4.80 -1.44
N GLU A 48 -7.92 4.20 -1.45
CA GLU A 48 -8.80 4.07 -0.29
C GLU A 48 -8.63 2.71 0.36
N ARG A 49 -8.61 2.63 1.70
CA ARG A 49 -8.47 1.37 2.41
C ARG A 49 -9.76 0.56 2.32
N THR A 50 -9.65 -0.71 1.98
CA THR A 50 -10.81 -1.62 1.91
C THR A 50 -11.14 -2.18 3.30
N ALA A 51 -12.29 -2.86 3.39
CA ALA A 51 -12.67 -3.62 4.57
C ALA A 51 -11.85 -4.91 4.77
N ALA A 52 -10.91 -5.24 3.85
CA ALA A 52 -10.06 -6.40 4.02
C ALA A 52 -9.22 -6.27 5.30
N PRO A 53 -9.03 -7.38 6.05
CA PRO A 53 -8.19 -7.36 7.23
C PRO A 53 -6.75 -6.97 6.88
N ALA A 54 -6.02 -6.45 7.86
CA ALA A 54 -4.59 -6.20 7.70
C ALA A 54 -3.87 -7.52 7.40
N LEU A 55 -2.89 -7.47 6.49
CA LEU A 55 -2.07 -8.64 6.19
C LEU A 55 -1.28 -9.06 7.44
N PRO A 56 -1.21 -10.37 7.74
CA PRO A 56 -0.44 -10.84 8.89
C PRO A 56 1.04 -10.50 8.71
N LEU A 57 1.66 -9.98 9.77
CA LEU A 57 3.09 -9.71 9.80
C LEU A 57 3.85 -10.96 10.24
N ASP A 58 4.60 -11.56 9.34
CA ASP A 58 5.56 -12.61 9.67
C ASP A 58 6.96 -12.02 9.88
N THR A 59 7.32 -11.79 11.14
CA THR A 59 8.64 -11.25 11.51
C THR A 59 9.77 -12.23 11.23
N ALA A 60 9.50 -13.55 11.27
CA ALA A 60 10.51 -14.56 10.99
C ALA A 60 10.87 -14.59 9.50
N ALA A 61 9.86 -14.51 8.61
CA ALA A 61 10.08 -14.40 7.17
C ALA A 61 10.85 -13.12 6.78
N LEU A 62 10.71 -12.04 7.55
CA LEU A 62 11.45 -10.79 7.37
C LEU A 62 12.86 -10.81 8.00
N GLY A 63 13.28 -11.92 8.63
CA GLY A 63 14.59 -12.03 9.29
C GLY A 63 14.69 -11.28 10.63
N LEU A 64 13.57 -10.81 11.18
CA LEU A 64 13.51 -10.01 12.41
C LEU A 64 13.42 -10.90 13.67
N ARG A 65 14.33 -11.87 13.80
CA ARG A 65 14.28 -12.92 14.85
C ARG A 65 14.38 -12.37 16.29
N ALA A 66 15.01 -11.21 16.47
CA ALA A 66 15.18 -10.57 17.78
C ALA A 66 14.05 -9.59 18.14
N VAL A 67 13.09 -9.35 17.24
CA VAL A 67 11.98 -8.44 17.50
C VAL A 67 10.86 -9.24 18.19
N PRO A 68 10.44 -8.88 19.41
CA PRO A 68 9.32 -9.52 20.05
C PRO A 68 8.05 -9.35 19.21
N ALA A 69 7.17 -10.36 19.24
CA ALA A 69 5.94 -10.33 18.46
C ALA A 69 5.11 -9.07 18.80
N LEU A 70 4.58 -8.39 17.78
CA LEU A 70 3.94 -7.07 17.92
C LEU A 70 2.66 -7.11 18.76
N ASP A 71 1.98 -8.25 18.80
CA ASP A 71 0.85 -8.52 19.70
C ASP A 71 1.24 -8.34 21.18
N ARG A 72 2.49 -8.61 21.54
CA ARG A 72 3.04 -8.42 22.90
C ARG A 72 3.41 -6.97 23.22
N LEU A 73 3.52 -6.12 22.19
CA LEU A 73 3.85 -4.69 22.32
C LEU A 73 2.60 -3.79 22.24
N SER A 74 1.41 -4.37 22.04
CA SER A 74 0.17 -3.60 22.01
C SER A 74 -0.09 -3.03 23.41
N PRO A 75 -0.14 -1.70 23.61
CA PRO A 75 -0.67 -1.16 24.85
C PRO A 75 -2.15 -1.57 24.90
N ALA A 76 -2.54 -2.22 25.99
CA ALA A 76 -3.95 -2.47 26.24
C ALA A 76 -4.73 -1.14 26.09
N GLY A 77 -5.70 -1.11 25.17
CA GLY A 77 -6.70 -0.04 25.07
C GLY A 77 -6.65 0.76 23.77
N GLY A 78 -7.58 0.46 22.88
CA GLY A 78 -7.83 1.27 21.68
C GLY A 78 -8.83 0.63 20.73
N ALA A 79 -10.02 0.29 21.21
CA ALA A 79 -11.18 0.08 20.37
C ALA A 79 -11.89 1.44 20.19
N ALA A 80 -12.01 1.90 18.95
CA ALA A 80 -13.06 2.77 18.42
C ALA A 80 -12.92 2.83 16.89
#